data_AF-A0A1G4VSR8-F1
#
_entry.id   AF-A0A1G4VSR8-F1
#
_cell.length_a   1.000
_cell.length_b   1.000
_cell.length_c   1.000
_cell.angle_alpha   90.00
_cell.angle_beta   90.00
_cell.angle_gamma   90.00
#
_symmetry.space_group_name_H-M   'P 1'
#
loop_
_entity.id
_entity.type
_entity.pdbx_description
1 polymer ?
#
loop_
_entity_poly.entity_id
_entity_poly.type
_entity_poly.pdbx_seq_one_letter_code
_entity_poly.pdbx_strand_id
1 'polypeptide(L)'
;MKIEKVNDHQIRCTLTREDLASRRLKMSELAYGSDKARDLFKDMMEKANIEYGFEAGNIPLMIEAIPVSGECIVLVITKVEDPEELDTRFSKFAPGIDEDDDSEDDTESVDEEVVNIADLFKRFRDAVQSKEGDKDAATEAFDGMAFSFDSISDISRVCERVIAHFCGDSSLYHNVESGEYLLTVNRAKMDIADFVQICNLFSEYGAALRGKSISESYLREHYETIIDKDAVSTLAKF
;
A
#
# COMPACT_ATOMS: atom_id res chain seq x y z
N MET A 1 -31.72 -10.89 -11.20
CA MET A 1 -30.90 -9.80 -10.62
C MET A 1 -31.76 -9.05 -9.64
N LYS A 2 -31.24 -8.76 -8.44
CA LYS A 2 -31.94 -7.98 -7.41
C LYS A 2 -31.12 -6.75 -7.04
N ILE A 3 -31.70 -5.56 -7.12
CA ILE A 3 -31.07 -4.29 -6.73
C ILE A 3 -31.74 -3.81 -5.45
N GLU A 4 -30.93 -3.33 -4.50
CA GLU A 4 -31.35 -2.76 -3.23
C GLU A 4 -30.61 -1.44 -3.01
N LYS A 5 -31.35 -0.35 -2.76
CA LYS A 5 -30.75 0.92 -2.38
C LYS A 5 -30.37 0.87 -0.90
N VAL A 6 -29.08 1.02 -0.59
CA VAL A 6 -28.60 1.05 0.81
C VAL A 6 -28.72 2.47 1.35
N ASN A 7 -28.23 3.45 0.59
CA ASN A 7 -28.37 4.88 0.86
C ASN A 7 -28.29 5.68 -0.47
N ASP A 8 -28.24 7.00 -0.41
CA ASP A 8 -28.17 7.85 -1.63
C ASP A 8 -26.81 7.77 -2.35
N HIS A 9 -25.79 7.25 -1.68
CA HIS A 9 -24.41 7.10 -2.16
C HIS A 9 -24.02 5.65 -2.46
N GLN A 10 -24.85 4.67 -2.10
CA GLN A 10 -24.52 3.26 -2.18
C GLN A 10 -25.73 2.41 -2.57
N ILE A 11 -25.52 1.55 -3.57
CA ILE A 11 -26.47 0.51 -3.96
C ILE A 11 -25.82 -0.87 -3.84
N ARG A 12 -26.65 -1.86 -3.51
CA ARG A 12 -26.27 -3.26 -3.44
C ARG A 12 -27.00 -4.02 -4.53
N CYS A 13 -26.30 -4.84 -5.28
CA CYS A 13 -26.87 -5.70 -6.29
C CYS A 13 -26.48 -7.15 -6.03
N THR A 14 -27.45 -8.05 -6.08
CA THR A 14 -27.21 -9.48 -5.97
C THR A 14 -27.42 -10.11 -7.35
N LEU A 15 -26.37 -10.78 -7.84
CA LEU A 15 -26.40 -11.58 -9.05
C LEU A 15 -26.33 -13.06 -8.72
N THR A 16 -27.29 -13.80 -9.25
CA THR A 16 -27.34 -15.26 -9.17
C THR A 16 -26.58 -15.89 -10.35
N ARG A 17 -26.27 -17.19 -10.23
CA ARG A 17 -25.69 -17.97 -11.33
C ARG A 17 -26.47 -17.89 -12.63
N GLU A 18 -27.80 -17.87 -12.55
CA GLU A 18 -28.67 -17.75 -13.72
C GLU A 18 -28.51 -16.37 -14.40
N ASP A 19 -28.41 -15.31 -13.61
CA ASP A 19 -28.16 -13.95 -14.11
C ASP A 19 -26.80 -13.86 -14.83
N LEU A 20 -25.77 -14.47 -14.25
CA LEU A 20 -24.42 -14.51 -14.83
C LEU A 20 -24.36 -15.38 -16.09
N ALA A 21 -25.03 -16.54 -16.08
CA ALA A 21 -25.10 -17.47 -17.21
C ALA A 21 -25.87 -16.88 -18.39
N SER A 22 -27.01 -16.22 -18.13
CA SER A 22 -27.83 -15.57 -19.17
C SER A 22 -27.06 -14.50 -19.93
N ARG A 23 -26.08 -13.87 -19.29
CA ARG A 23 -25.23 -12.81 -19.85
C ARG A 23 -23.84 -13.29 -20.26
N ARG A 24 -23.55 -14.59 -20.18
CA ARG A 24 -22.25 -15.22 -20.48
C ARG A 24 -21.07 -14.52 -19.78
N LEU A 25 -21.29 -14.11 -18.54
CA LEU A 25 -20.29 -13.47 -17.69
C LEU A 25 -19.69 -14.49 -16.73
N LYS A 26 -18.37 -14.57 -16.72
CA LYS A 26 -17.63 -15.36 -15.71
C LYS A 26 -17.26 -14.47 -14.53
N MET A 27 -17.15 -15.06 -13.34
CA MET A 27 -16.75 -14.32 -12.13
C MET A 27 -15.38 -13.63 -12.28
N SER A 28 -14.46 -14.27 -13.02
CA SER A 28 -13.17 -13.69 -13.35
C SER A 28 -13.26 -12.45 -14.25
N GLU A 29 -14.29 -12.31 -15.08
CA GLU A 29 -14.42 -11.20 -16.04
C GLU A 29 -15.03 -9.93 -15.41
N LEU A 30 -15.68 -10.07 -14.25
CA LEU A 30 -16.17 -8.93 -13.47
C LEU A 30 -15.02 -8.18 -12.77
N ALA A 31 -14.04 -8.91 -12.25
CA ALA A 31 -12.91 -8.33 -11.51
C ALA A 31 -11.96 -7.52 -12.41
N TYR A 32 -11.80 -7.92 -13.68
CA TYR A 32 -10.87 -7.29 -14.63
C TYR A 32 -11.53 -6.23 -15.53
N GLY A 33 -12.79 -5.85 -15.27
CA GLY A 33 -13.42 -4.74 -15.99
C GLY A 33 -13.60 -4.98 -17.50
N SER A 34 -13.99 -6.19 -17.90
CA SER A 34 -14.30 -6.49 -19.31
C SER A 34 -15.43 -5.61 -19.87
N ASP A 35 -15.49 -5.40 -21.19
CA ASP A 35 -16.55 -4.59 -21.84
C ASP A 35 -17.96 -5.06 -21.47
N LYS A 36 -18.15 -6.38 -21.36
CA LYS A 36 -19.42 -6.98 -20.94
C LYS A 36 -19.80 -6.63 -19.50
N ALA A 37 -18.82 -6.51 -18.62
CA ALA A 37 -19.05 -6.08 -17.24
C ALA A 37 -19.43 -4.60 -17.20
N ARG A 38 -18.80 -3.75 -18.02
CA ARG A 38 -19.16 -2.33 -18.16
C ARG A 38 -20.61 -2.16 -18.60
N ASP A 39 -21.06 -2.95 -19.58
CA ASP A 39 -22.45 -2.90 -20.04
C ASP A 39 -23.44 -3.39 -18.97
N LEU A 40 -23.07 -4.42 -18.19
CA LEU A 40 -23.86 -4.85 -17.03
C LEU A 40 -24.01 -3.72 -15.99
N PHE A 41 -22.93 -3.00 -15.68
CA PHE A 41 -22.99 -1.90 -14.73
C PHE A 41 -23.84 -0.74 -15.24
N LYS A 42 -23.77 -0.41 -16.54
CA LYS A 42 -24.66 0.60 -17.15
C LYS A 42 -26.13 0.21 -17.02
N ASP A 43 -26.48 -1.02 -17.38
CA ASP A 43 -27.85 -1.55 -17.23
C ASP A 43 -28.33 -1.49 -15.76
N MET A 44 -27.43 -1.81 -14.83
CA MET A 44 -27.73 -1.77 -13.40
C MET A 44 -27.97 -0.34 -12.91
N MET A 45 -27.13 0.60 -13.35
CA MET A 45 -27.23 2.01 -13.00
C MET A 45 -28.50 2.64 -13.56
N GLU A 46 -28.88 2.31 -14.79
CA GLU A 46 -30.13 2.78 -15.40
C GLU A 46 -31.35 2.24 -14.64
N LYS A 47 -31.37 0.95 -14.30
CA LYS A 47 -32.45 0.37 -13.46
C LYS A 47 -32.50 0.99 -12.07
N ALA A 48 -31.35 1.19 -11.43
CA ALA A 48 -31.28 1.81 -10.11
C ALA A 48 -31.76 3.27 -10.14
N ASN A 49 -31.53 3.99 -11.24
CA ASN A 49 -32.06 5.33 -11.44
C ASN A 49 -33.59 5.32 -11.59
N ILE A 50 -34.14 4.46 -12.45
CA ILE A 50 -35.58 4.37 -12.70
C ILE A 50 -36.35 3.91 -11.45
N GLU A 51 -35.85 2.90 -10.74
CA GLU A 51 -36.57 2.28 -9.62
C GLU A 51 -36.34 3.00 -8.27
N TYR A 52 -35.15 3.58 -8.05
CA TYR A 52 -34.74 4.10 -6.75
C TYR A 52 -34.20 5.55 -6.78
N GLY A 53 -34.22 6.20 -7.93
CA GLY A 53 -33.69 7.57 -8.10
C GLY A 53 -32.19 7.66 -7.86
N PHE A 54 -31.44 6.57 -8.04
CA PHE A 54 -30.00 6.57 -7.85
C PHE A 54 -29.29 7.12 -9.09
N GLU A 55 -29.09 8.44 -9.12
CA GLU A 55 -28.32 9.12 -10.18
C GLU A 55 -26.82 9.10 -9.83
N ALA A 56 -25.99 8.48 -10.67
CA ALA A 56 -24.53 8.54 -10.53
C ALA A 56 -23.87 9.69 -11.30
N GLY A 57 -24.58 10.39 -12.20
CA GLY A 57 -23.99 11.48 -12.99
C GLY A 57 -22.66 11.09 -13.66
N ASN A 58 -21.71 12.02 -13.67
CA ASN A 58 -20.31 11.82 -14.09
C ASN A 58 -19.37 11.60 -12.89
N ILE A 59 -19.89 11.08 -11.78
CA ILE A 59 -19.10 10.87 -10.56
C ILE A 59 -18.46 9.47 -10.64
N PRO A 60 -17.16 9.31 -10.32
CA PRO A 60 -16.51 8.01 -10.26
C PRO A 60 -17.24 7.06 -9.29
N LEU A 61 -17.32 5.78 -9.66
CA LEU A 61 -18.00 4.75 -8.88
C LEU A 61 -17.01 3.67 -8.47
N MET A 62 -16.99 3.33 -7.18
CA MET A 62 -16.26 2.20 -6.65
C MET A 62 -17.17 0.97 -6.65
N ILE A 63 -16.68 -0.14 -7.20
CA ILE A 63 -17.44 -1.40 -7.31
C ILE A 63 -16.69 -2.50 -6.57
N GLU A 64 -17.30 -2.99 -5.50
CA GLU A 64 -16.77 -4.10 -4.71
C GLU A 64 -17.58 -5.36 -4.99
N ALA A 65 -16.90 -6.46 -5.26
CA ALA A 65 -17.53 -7.74 -5.61
C ALA A 65 -17.26 -8.78 -4.52
N ILE A 66 -18.29 -9.08 -3.73
CA ILE A 66 -18.23 -10.00 -2.60
C ILE A 66 -18.85 -11.34 -3.02
N PRO A 67 -18.07 -12.43 -3.16
CA PRO A 67 -18.62 -13.75 -3.40
C PRO A 67 -19.27 -14.27 -2.12
N VAL A 68 -20.58 -14.50 -2.13
CA VAL A 68 -21.32 -15.01 -0.95
C VAL A 68 -21.36 -16.54 -0.94
N SER A 69 -21.42 -17.14 -2.13
CA SER A 69 -21.28 -18.58 -2.35
C SER A 69 -20.74 -18.81 -3.76
N GLY A 70 -20.28 -20.02 -4.10
CA GLY A 70 -19.68 -20.32 -5.41
C GLY A 70 -20.59 -20.05 -6.63
N GLU A 71 -21.85 -19.69 -6.39
CA GLU A 71 -22.88 -19.45 -7.42
C GLU A 71 -23.60 -18.10 -7.27
N CYS A 72 -23.25 -17.26 -6.27
CA CYS A 72 -23.86 -15.95 -6.05
C CYS A 72 -22.81 -14.89 -5.71
N ILE A 73 -22.89 -13.74 -6.40
CA ILE A 73 -22.03 -12.58 -6.15
C ILE A 73 -22.88 -11.38 -5.75
N VAL A 74 -22.40 -10.65 -4.74
CA VAL A 74 -22.99 -9.39 -4.32
C VAL A 74 -22.04 -8.27 -4.73
N LEU A 75 -22.58 -7.32 -5.47
CA LEU A 75 -21.90 -6.10 -5.86
C LEU A 75 -22.33 -4.95 -4.96
N VAL A 76 -21.37 -4.22 -4.42
CA VAL A 76 -21.60 -2.97 -3.70
C VAL A 76 -21.03 -1.85 -4.56
N ILE A 77 -21.89 -0.92 -4.95
CA ILE A 77 -21.50 0.23 -5.78
C ILE A 77 -21.65 1.47 -4.94
N THR A 78 -20.56 2.22 -4.79
CA THR A 78 -20.47 3.43 -3.98
C THR A 78 -20.07 4.61 -4.87
N LYS A 79 -20.76 5.75 -4.71
CA LYS A 79 -20.36 7.03 -5.32
C LYS A 79 -19.12 7.56 -4.62
N VAL A 80 -18.09 7.86 -5.40
CA VAL A 80 -16.83 8.40 -4.89
C VAL A 80 -16.86 9.91 -5.09
N GLU A 81 -16.97 10.65 -4.01
CA GLU A 81 -17.04 12.12 -4.05
C GLU A 81 -15.67 12.74 -4.42
N ASP A 82 -14.58 12.06 -4.07
CA ASP A 82 -13.22 12.45 -4.42
C ASP A 82 -12.41 11.27 -5.02
N PRO A 83 -12.26 11.19 -6.36
CA PRO A 83 -11.47 10.15 -7.01
C PRO A 83 -9.97 10.21 -6.69
N GLU A 84 -9.44 11.38 -6.29
CA GLU A 84 -8.00 11.55 -6.07
C GLU A 84 -7.52 10.81 -4.81
N GLU A 85 -8.39 10.63 -3.80
CA GLU A 85 -8.08 9.76 -2.65
C GLU A 85 -7.95 8.27 -3.02
N LEU A 86 -8.65 7.80 -4.07
CA LEU A 86 -8.52 6.43 -4.58
C LEU A 86 -7.29 6.23 -5.45
N ASP A 87 -6.75 7.29 -6.05
CA ASP A 87 -5.62 7.22 -6.97
C ASP A 87 -4.37 6.66 -6.26
N THR A 88 -4.13 7.03 -4.99
CA THR A 88 -3.03 6.46 -4.18
C THR A 88 -3.02 4.92 -4.10
N ARG A 89 -4.17 4.25 -4.30
CA ARG A 89 -4.28 2.78 -4.36
C ARG A 89 -4.38 2.23 -5.79
N PHE A 90 -4.79 3.03 -6.77
CA PHE A 90 -4.96 2.62 -8.16
C PHE A 90 -3.74 2.88 -9.06
N SER A 91 -2.86 3.83 -8.74
CA SER A 91 -1.62 4.08 -9.50
C SER A 91 -0.66 2.88 -9.48
N LYS A 92 -0.91 1.85 -8.65
CA LYS A 92 -0.12 0.62 -8.56
C LYS A 92 -0.59 -0.53 -9.46
N PHE A 93 -1.71 -0.39 -10.18
CA PHE A 93 -2.31 -1.48 -10.97
C PHE A 93 -2.25 -1.32 -12.49
N ALA A 94 -1.77 -0.20 -13.02
CA ALA A 94 -1.48 -0.06 -14.45
C ALA A 94 0.03 -0.26 -14.73
N PRO A 95 0.44 -1.32 -15.46
CA PRO A 95 1.82 -1.40 -15.93
C PRO A 95 1.96 -0.51 -17.17
N GLY A 96 2.60 0.63 -17.00
CA GLY A 96 3.15 1.43 -18.10
C GLY A 96 2.30 2.62 -18.53
N ILE A 97 2.30 3.67 -17.70
CA ILE A 97 2.38 5.06 -18.16
C ILE A 97 3.29 5.77 -17.14
N ASP A 98 4.60 5.66 -17.36
CA ASP A 98 5.52 6.71 -16.92
C ASP A 98 5.23 7.88 -17.87
N GLU A 99 4.35 8.78 -17.48
CA GLU A 99 4.30 10.11 -18.08
C GLU A 99 5.30 10.95 -17.30
N ASP A 100 6.45 11.14 -17.94
CA ASP A 100 7.41 12.20 -17.67
C ASP A 100 6.64 13.53 -17.51
N ASP A 101 6.41 13.96 -16.28
CA ASP A 101 6.14 15.37 -15.98
C ASP A 101 7.36 15.94 -15.26
N ASP A 102 8.35 16.31 -16.08
CA ASP A 102 9.37 17.29 -15.73
C ASP A 102 8.67 18.61 -15.37
N SER A 103 8.37 18.78 -14.08
CA SER A 103 8.33 20.10 -13.48
C SER A 103 9.36 20.16 -12.36
N GLU A 104 10.52 20.75 -12.70
CA GLU A 104 11.46 21.29 -11.73
C GLU A 104 10.73 22.34 -10.89
N ASP A 105 10.34 21.96 -9.66
CA ASP A 105 10.27 22.90 -8.55
C ASP A 105 11.07 22.31 -7.39
N ASP A 106 12.26 22.87 -7.19
CA ASP A 106 13.16 22.65 -6.05
C ASP A 106 12.43 23.05 -4.75
N THR A 107 11.65 22.12 -4.22
CA THR A 107 11.28 22.09 -2.81
C THR A 107 11.67 20.74 -2.25
N GLU A 108 12.79 20.71 -1.53
CA GLU A 108 13.19 19.61 -0.65
C GLU A 108 12.24 19.53 0.56
N SER A 109 10.95 19.26 0.32
CA SER A 109 10.12 18.57 1.28
C SER A 109 10.26 17.09 0.96
N VAL A 110 10.94 16.35 1.83
CA VAL A 110 10.87 14.90 1.82
C VAL A 110 9.43 14.56 2.17
N ASP A 111 8.56 14.44 1.17
CA ASP A 111 7.29 13.76 1.35
C ASP A 111 7.66 12.37 1.83
N GLU A 112 7.35 12.10 3.10
CA GLU A 112 7.51 10.81 3.76
C GLU A 112 6.57 9.80 3.06
N GLU A 113 6.91 9.42 1.84
CA GLU A 113 6.17 8.46 1.05
C GLU A 113 6.20 7.13 1.80
N VAL A 114 5.06 6.78 2.39
CA VAL A 114 4.82 5.48 3.01
C VAL A 114 5.02 4.39 1.97
N VAL A 115 6.04 3.56 2.18
CA VAL A 115 6.42 2.51 1.24
C VAL A 115 5.68 1.22 1.54
N ASN A 116 5.11 0.62 0.51
CA ASN A 116 4.63 -0.75 0.60
C ASN A 116 5.80 -1.72 0.41
N ILE A 117 6.20 -2.41 1.49
CA ILE A 117 7.31 -3.36 1.50
C ILE A 117 7.08 -4.53 0.55
N ALA A 118 5.82 -4.92 0.29
CA ALA A 118 5.51 -6.00 -0.65
C ALA A 118 5.84 -5.63 -2.10
N ASP A 119 5.56 -4.38 -2.49
CA ASP A 119 5.93 -3.86 -3.82
C ASP A 119 7.44 -3.77 -3.97
N LEU A 120 8.10 -3.32 -2.90
CA LEU A 120 9.54 -3.25 -2.84
C LEU A 120 10.16 -4.65 -3.02
N PHE A 121 9.69 -5.66 -2.28
CA PHE A 121 10.18 -7.04 -2.42
C PHE A 121 9.93 -7.65 -3.80
N LYS A 122 8.82 -7.29 -4.45
CA LYS A 122 8.54 -7.70 -5.84
C LYS A 122 9.57 -7.12 -6.80
N ARG A 123 9.86 -5.82 -6.70
CA ARG A 123 10.89 -5.14 -7.51
C ARG A 123 12.27 -5.77 -7.33
N PHE A 124 12.63 -6.14 -6.11
CA PHE A 124 13.88 -6.86 -5.85
C PHE A 124 13.94 -8.22 -6.55
N ARG A 125 12.88 -9.03 -6.41
CA ARG A 125 12.82 -10.34 -7.06
C ARG A 125 12.94 -10.22 -8.57
N ASP A 126 12.28 -9.23 -9.15
CA ASP A 126 12.32 -8.96 -10.59
C ASP A 126 13.74 -8.53 -11.01
N ALA A 127 14.41 -7.68 -10.22
CA ALA A 127 15.79 -7.24 -10.46
C ALA A 127 16.85 -8.35 -10.28
N VAL A 128 16.63 -9.31 -9.39
CA VAL A 128 17.54 -10.46 -9.22
C VAL A 128 17.35 -11.50 -10.34
N GLN A 129 16.13 -11.59 -10.89
CA GLN A 129 15.80 -12.51 -11.98
C GLN A 129 16.19 -11.97 -13.36
N SER A 130 16.25 -10.65 -13.55
CA SER A 130 16.84 -10.05 -14.76
C SER A 130 18.35 -10.34 -14.78
N LYS A 131 18.80 -11.05 -15.83
CA LYS A 131 20.18 -11.53 -15.98
C LYS A 131 21.17 -10.46 -16.46
N GLU A 132 20.80 -9.19 -16.48
CA GLU A 132 21.65 -8.11 -17.01
C GLU A 132 21.92 -7.04 -15.95
N GLY A 133 23.20 -6.92 -15.58
CA GLY A 133 23.85 -5.65 -15.25
C GLY A 133 23.68 -5.04 -13.86
N ASP A 134 22.52 -5.12 -13.20
CA ASP A 134 22.19 -4.17 -12.12
C ASP A 134 21.92 -4.81 -10.75
N LYS A 135 22.57 -5.94 -10.46
CA LYS A 135 22.43 -6.63 -9.17
C LYS A 135 22.97 -5.82 -8.00
N ASP A 136 24.01 -5.02 -8.23
CA ASP A 136 24.63 -4.23 -7.16
C ASP A 136 23.74 -3.04 -6.76
N ALA A 137 23.16 -2.29 -7.71
CA ALA A 137 22.26 -1.17 -7.38
C ALA A 137 20.93 -1.64 -6.76
N ALA A 138 20.38 -2.77 -7.24
CA ALA A 138 19.19 -3.37 -6.64
C ALA A 138 19.45 -3.96 -5.25
N THR A 139 20.70 -4.30 -4.92
CA THR A 139 21.09 -4.78 -3.57
C THR A 139 21.33 -3.60 -2.62
N GLU A 140 21.99 -2.54 -3.09
CA GLU A 140 22.21 -1.30 -2.33
C GLU A 140 20.89 -0.60 -1.97
N ALA A 141 19.88 -0.68 -2.84
CA ALA A 141 18.52 -0.17 -2.56
C ALA A 141 17.83 -0.85 -1.36
N PHE A 142 18.36 -1.98 -0.87
CA PHE A 142 17.83 -2.76 0.25
C PHE A 142 18.76 -2.83 1.45
N ASP A 143 19.88 -2.11 1.43
CA ASP A 143 20.81 -2.18 2.55
C ASP A 143 20.31 -1.38 3.75
N GLY A 144 19.43 -0.40 3.58
CA GLY A 144 18.88 0.39 4.69
C GLY A 144 17.41 0.77 4.50
N MET A 145 16.64 0.72 5.59
CA MET A 145 15.27 1.18 5.66
C MET A 145 15.04 1.99 6.93
N ALA A 146 14.10 2.93 6.88
CA ALA A 146 13.69 3.72 8.02
C ALA A 146 12.20 3.52 8.31
N PHE A 147 11.83 3.61 9.57
CA PHE A 147 10.48 3.40 10.05
C PHE A 147 10.10 4.48 11.05
N SER A 148 8.95 5.13 10.86
CA SER A 148 8.39 6.07 11.83
C SER A 148 7.39 5.38 12.76
N PHE A 149 7.40 5.79 14.04
CA PHE A 149 6.55 5.26 15.10
C PHE A 149 6.05 6.38 16.00
N ASP A 150 4.81 6.26 16.46
CA ASP A 150 4.19 7.22 17.40
C ASP A 150 4.68 7.04 18.84
N SER A 151 5.23 5.87 19.19
CA SER A 151 5.59 5.54 20.56
C SER A 151 6.82 4.64 20.66
N ILE A 152 7.76 5.01 21.53
CA ILE A 152 8.89 4.15 21.92
C ILE A 152 8.45 2.79 22.47
N SER A 153 7.24 2.70 23.03
CA SER A 153 6.69 1.43 23.55
C SER A 153 6.41 0.44 22.42
N ASP A 154 5.94 0.92 21.26
CA ASP A 154 5.68 0.05 20.12
C ASP A 154 6.98 -0.38 19.45
N ILE A 155 8.01 0.49 19.47
CA ILE A 155 9.37 0.14 19.04
C ILE A 155 9.97 -0.96 19.91
N SER A 156 9.90 -0.83 21.24
CA SER A 156 10.40 -1.88 22.17
C SER A 156 9.72 -3.23 21.89
N ARG A 157 8.39 -3.26 21.78
CA ARG A 157 7.61 -4.48 21.50
C ARG A 157 8.04 -5.19 20.22
N VAL A 158 8.27 -4.45 19.14
CA VAL A 158 8.72 -5.05 17.88
C VAL A 158 10.18 -5.49 17.99
N CYS A 159 11.04 -4.70 18.63
CA CYS A 159 12.44 -5.05 18.89
C CYS A 159 12.59 -6.37 19.66
N GLU A 160 11.78 -6.60 20.70
CA GLU A 160 11.76 -7.87 21.45
C GLU A 160 11.45 -9.08 20.56
N ARG A 161 10.59 -8.90 19.54
CA ARG A 161 10.20 -9.98 18.62
C ARG A 161 11.26 -10.25 17.56
N VAL A 162 11.97 -9.23 17.10
CA VAL A 162 12.94 -9.37 15.99
C VAL A 162 14.37 -9.65 16.46
N ILE A 163 14.71 -9.35 17.72
CA ILE A 163 16.09 -9.42 18.23
C ILE A 163 16.76 -10.79 18.06
N ALA A 164 15.98 -11.87 18.10
CA ALA A 164 16.50 -13.23 17.92
C ALA A 164 17.06 -13.49 16.50
N HIS A 165 16.62 -12.70 15.52
CA HIS A 165 16.94 -12.87 14.11
C HIS A 165 17.61 -11.62 13.49
N PHE A 166 17.61 -10.49 14.18
CA PHE A 166 18.21 -9.25 13.70
C PHE A 166 19.74 -9.27 13.84
N CYS A 167 20.44 -9.05 12.72
CA CYS A 167 21.90 -8.97 12.66
C CYS A 167 22.33 -7.80 11.76
N GLY A 168 21.98 -6.59 12.17
CA GLY A 168 22.17 -5.37 11.41
C GLY A 168 22.56 -4.17 12.27
N ASP A 169 22.92 -3.07 11.62
CA ASP A 169 23.09 -1.78 12.31
C ASP A 169 21.73 -1.12 12.49
N SER A 170 21.53 -0.43 13.62
CA SER A 170 20.28 0.29 13.86
C SER A 170 20.49 1.50 14.76
N SER A 171 19.75 2.57 14.47
CA SER A 171 19.80 3.83 15.20
C SER A 171 18.39 4.37 15.43
N LEU A 172 18.15 4.98 16.59
CA LEU A 172 16.87 5.58 16.96
C LEU A 172 17.02 7.09 17.11
N TYR A 173 16.12 7.81 16.47
CA TYR A 173 16.02 9.26 16.50
C TYR A 173 14.61 9.69 16.94
N HIS A 174 14.47 10.92 17.40
CA HIS A 174 13.19 11.49 17.81
C HIS A 174 13.02 12.89 17.23
N ASN A 175 11.90 13.11 16.56
CA ASN A 175 11.51 14.39 16.04
C ASN A 175 10.88 15.20 17.17
N VAL A 176 11.52 16.28 17.61
CA VAL A 176 11.04 17.09 18.73
C VAL A 176 9.82 17.95 18.32
N GLU A 177 9.66 18.22 17.02
CA GLU A 177 8.54 19.01 16.48
C GLU A 177 7.27 18.19 16.31
N SER A 178 7.36 17.00 15.70
CA SER A 178 6.20 16.11 15.50
C SER A 178 5.94 15.18 16.69
N GLY A 179 6.96 14.89 17.50
CA GLY A 179 6.91 13.92 18.60
C GLY A 179 7.07 12.46 18.15
N GLU A 180 7.36 12.23 16.87
CA GLU A 180 7.51 10.90 16.28
C GLU A 180 8.93 10.36 16.47
N TYR A 181 9.04 9.03 16.47
CA TYR A 181 10.30 8.32 16.57
C TYR A 181 10.67 7.70 15.24
N LEU A 182 11.93 7.84 14.85
CA LEU A 182 12.45 7.29 13.62
C LEU A 182 13.51 6.23 13.93
N LEU A 183 13.22 4.99 13.54
CA LEU A 183 14.17 3.88 13.63
C LEU A 183 14.76 3.63 12.24
N THR A 184 16.08 3.76 12.13
CA THR A 184 16.80 3.30 10.94
C THR A 184 17.36 1.90 11.20
N VAL A 185 17.23 1.02 10.22
CA VAL A 185 17.79 -0.33 10.25
C VAL A 185 18.54 -0.61 8.96
N ASN A 186 19.72 -1.19 9.09
CA ASN A 186 20.57 -1.59 8.00
C ASN A 186 20.74 -3.11 8.02
N ARG A 187 20.64 -3.75 6.86
CA ARG A 187 20.76 -5.19 6.69
C ARG A 187 22.14 -5.71 7.10
N ALA A 188 23.20 -4.92 6.91
CA ALA A 188 24.60 -5.27 7.07
C ALA A 188 24.97 -6.64 6.47
N LYS A 189 24.85 -7.73 7.25
CA LYS A 189 25.23 -9.10 6.85
C LYS A 189 24.04 -10.07 6.72
N MET A 190 22.82 -9.61 6.93
CA MET A 190 21.63 -10.45 6.84
C MET A 190 21.30 -10.84 5.39
N ASP A 191 20.68 -12.00 5.21
CA ASP A 191 20.07 -12.31 3.93
C ASP A 191 18.89 -11.36 3.65
N ILE A 192 18.62 -11.12 2.36
CA ILE A 192 17.59 -10.18 1.93
C ILE A 192 16.20 -10.70 2.31
N ALA A 193 15.98 -12.02 2.25
CA ALA A 193 14.71 -12.61 2.68
C ALA A 193 14.46 -12.39 4.18
N ASP A 194 15.48 -12.60 5.00
CA ASP A 194 15.41 -12.39 6.45
C ASP A 194 15.19 -10.91 6.79
N PHE A 195 15.90 -10.01 6.10
CA PHE A 195 15.75 -8.56 6.28
C PHE A 195 14.34 -8.10 5.93
N VAL A 196 13.79 -8.55 4.81
CA VAL A 196 12.42 -8.19 4.40
C VAL A 196 11.39 -8.71 5.39
N GLN A 197 11.58 -9.92 5.94
CA GLN A 197 10.70 -10.45 6.97
C GLN A 197 10.73 -9.57 8.23
N ILE A 198 11.91 -9.08 8.63
CA ILE A 198 12.04 -8.15 9.75
C ILE A 198 11.42 -6.79 9.44
N CYS A 199 11.63 -6.24 8.24
CA CYS A 199 11.02 -4.99 7.80
C CYS A 199 9.48 -5.08 7.81
N ASN A 200 8.92 -6.21 7.39
CA ASN A 200 7.48 -6.46 7.49
C ASN A 200 7.00 -6.40 8.95
N LEU A 201 7.75 -6.98 9.89
CA LEU A 201 7.41 -6.90 11.31
C LEU A 201 7.48 -5.46 11.83
N PHE A 202 8.47 -4.66 11.42
CA PHE A 202 8.50 -3.23 11.76
C PHE A 202 7.29 -2.48 11.19
N SER A 203 6.86 -2.78 9.96
CA SER A 203 5.69 -2.15 9.35
C SER A 203 4.35 -2.51 9.99
N GLU A 204 4.29 -3.53 10.86
CA GLU A 204 3.09 -3.82 11.66
C GLU A 204 2.87 -2.78 12.77
N TYR A 205 3.94 -2.13 13.22
CA TYR A 205 3.93 -1.20 14.37
C TYR A 205 4.24 0.24 13.98
N GLY A 206 4.76 0.48 12.77
CA GLY A 206 5.15 1.79 12.28
C GLY A 206 5.04 1.89 10.76
N ALA A 207 5.25 3.09 10.23
CA ALA A 207 5.21 3.36 8.80
C ALA A 207 6.61 3.20 8.19
N ALA A 208 6.72 2.40 7.13
CA ALA A 208 7.98 2.24 6.40
C ALA A 208 8.21 3.46 5.49
N LEU A 209 9.38 4.07 5.60
CA LEU A 209 9.76 5.26 4.84
C LEU A 209 10.71 4.90 3.69
N ARG A 210 10.61 5.63 2.57
CA ARG A 210 11.38 5.32 1.36
C ARG A 210 12.86 5.61 1.57
N GLY A 211 13.65 4.54 1.52
CA GLY A 211 15.11 4.58 1.54
C GLY A 211 15.68 5.17 0.26
N LYS A 212 15.60 6.49 0.12
CA LYS A 212 16.59 7.24 -0.64
C LYS A 212 17.12 8.33 0.27
N SER A 213 17.98 7.90 1.20
CA SER A 213 18.73 8.79 2.09
C SER A 213 17.83 9.76 2.87
N ILE A 214 17.27 9.32 4.00
CA ILE A 214 17.18 10.29 5.10
C ILE A 214 18.63 10.64 5.40
N SER A 215 19.08 11.77 4.86
CA SER A 215 20.49 12.10 4.85
C SER A 215 20.94 12.26 6.30
N GLU A 216 22.17 11.87 6.60
CA GLU A 216 22.74 12.07 7.94
C GLU A 216 22.68 13.56 8.35
N SER A 217 22.76 14.46 7.36
CA SER A 217 22.55 15.90 7.55
C SER A 217 21.13 16.23 7.99
N TYR A 218 20.11 15.70 7.30
CA TYR A 218 18.70 15.91 7.66
C TYR A 218 18.37 15.36 9.05
N LEU A 219 18.88 14.16 9.38
CA LEU A 219 18.73 13.60 10.73
C LEU A 219 19.34 14.51 11.80
N ARG A 220 20.51 15.10 11.54
CA ARG A 220 21.16 16.01 12.49
C ARG A 220 20.44 17.34 12.65
N GLU A 221 19.72 17.78 11.63
CA GLU A 221 19.02 19.07 11.63
C GLU A 221 17.61 18.96 12.22
N HIS A 222 16.90 17.86 11.96
CA HIS A 222 15.48 17.71 12.31
C HIS A 222 15.21 16.72 13.45
N TYR A 223 16.17 15.87 13.81
CA TYR A 223 15.97 14.83 14.81
C TYR A 223 17.02 14.87 15.93
N GLU A 224 16.62 14.48 17.13
CA GLU A 224 17.51 14.20 18.25
C GLU A 224 17.89 12.72 18.24
N THR A 225 19.19 12.40 18.23
CA THR A 225 19.66 11.02 18.36
C THR A 225 19.43 10.52 19.78
N ILE A 226 18.55 9.52 19.93
CA ILE A 226 18.35 8.83 21.21
C ILE A 226 19.36 7.69 21.35
N ILE A 227 19.51 6.87 20.30
CA ILE A 227 20.42 5.73 20.28
C ILE A 227 21.19 5.73 18.96
N ASP A 228 22.49 5.98 19.02
CA ASP A 228 23.35 6.07 17.83
C ASP A 228 23.59 4.70 17.17
N LYS A 229 23.70 3.63 17.95
CA LYS A 229 23.99 2.26 17.46
C LYS A 229 23.31 1.20 18.31
N ASP A 230 23.08 0.04 17.70
CA ASP A 230 22.46 -1.11 18.34
C ASP A 230 21.09 -0.77 18.97
N ALA A 231 20.32 0.11 18.32
CA ALA A 231 19.01 0.54 18.80
C ALA A 231 18.07 -0.65 19.04
N VAL A 232 17.97 -1.57 18.08
CA VAL A 232 17.12 -2.77 18.21
C VAL A 232 17.54 -3.62 19.41
N SER A 233 18.84 -3.85 19.59
CA SER A 233 19.39 -4.64 20.71
C SER A 233 19.23 -3.96 22.07
N THR A 234 19.18 -2.63 22.08
CA THR A 234 19.02 -1.84 23.30
C THR A 234 17.55 -1.82 23.70
N LEU A 235 16.65 -1.53 22.76
CA LEU A 235 15.21 -1.43 23.00
C LEU A 235 14.57 -2.78 23.31
N ALA A 236 15.10 -3.89 22.78
CA ALA A 236 14.64 -5.24 23.12
C ALA A 236 14.92 -5.67 24.58
N LYS A 237 15.63 -4.85 25.37
CA LYS A 237 15.95 -5.14 26.78
C LYS A 237 15.07 -4.36 27.77
N PHE A 238 14.26 -3.41 27.27
CA PHE A 238 13.43 -2.51 28.06
C PHE A 238 11.95 -2.80 27.84
#